data_AF-A0AAE4A9M8-F1
#
_entry.id   AF-A0AAE4A9M8-F1
#
_cell.length_a   1.000
_cell.length_b   1.000
_cell.length_c   1.000
_cell.angle_alpha   90.00
_cell.angle_beta   90.00
_cell.angle_gamma   90.00
#
_symmetry.space_group_name_H-M   'P 1'
#
loop_
_entity.id
_entity.type
_entity.pdbx_description
1 polymer ?
#
loop_
_entity_poly.entity_id
_entity_poly.type
_entity_poly.pdbx_seq_one_letter_code
_entity_poly.pdbx_strand_id
1 'polypeptide(L)'
;MRAPTPKRIAFAAIVALLVGIAVLTLYQGFSEDYPMRLFQGIAVVSAGVLVLAFVMSLVTGPLAGWRDPETDEEFDALVDRSERLAREGSWGEADDDLYGDDDYDEDLFDPWNEEDFQTVVRRAIDELPLEFHRALEHVAIVVSDGGRRRGAYGLYHGDTVARDGFADRIIIYRDTLLRDFGHDTELLKAQVTRTLRHELAHHLGWDEDGVRGLGL
;
A
#
# COMPACT_ATOMS: atom_id res chain seq x y z
N MET A 1 -6.49 1.73 -41.50
CA MET A 1 -7.24 0.68 -40.79
C MET A 1 -7.07 -0.63 -41.56
N ARG A 2 -6.45 -1.66 -40.97
CA ARG A 2 -6.32 -2.97 -41.64
C ARG A 2 -7.65 -3.71 -41.50
N ALA A 3 -8.21 -4.18 -42.61
CA ALA A 3 -9.44 -4.98 -42.60
C ALA A 3 -9.23 -6.26 -41.77
N PRO A 4 -10.22 -6.67 -40.95
CA PRO A 4 -10.12 -7.91 -40.18
C PRO A 4 -9.97 -9.11 -41.12
N THR A 5 -9.11 -10.05 -40.76
CA THR A 5 -8.92 -11.27 -41.55
C THR A 5 -10.18 -12.13 -41.50
N PRO A 6 -10.54 -12.85 -42.58
CA PRO A 6 -11.76 -13.66 -42.63
C PRO A 6 -11.81 -14.71 -41.51
N LYS A 7 -10.65 -15.19 -41.05
CA LYS A 7 -10.51 -16.10 -39.90
C LYS A 7 -11.01 -15.48 -38.59
N ARG A 8 -10.73 -14.19 -38.34
CA ARG A 8 -11.18 -13.48 -37.13
C ARG A 8 -12.69 -13.24 -37.15
N ILE A 9 -13.25 -12.94 -38.32
CA ILE A 9 -14.69 -12.73 -38.49
C ILE A 9 -15.45 -14.03 -38.21
N ALA A 10 -15.00 -15.15 -38.81
CA ALA A 10 -15.61 -16.46 -38.58
C ALA A 10 -15.54 -16.87 -37.11
N PHE A 11 -14.39 -16.65 -36.44
CA PHE A 11 -14.24 -16.94 -35.01
C PHE A 11 -15.21 -16.13 -34.14
N ALA A 12 -15.32 -14.82 -34.38
CA ALA A 12 -16.24 -13.97 -33.64
C ALA A 12 -17.71 -14.38 -33.84
N ALA A 13 -18.10 -14.75 -35.06
CA ALA A 13 -19.45 -15.23 -35.36
C ALA A 13 -19.79 -16.53 -34.61
N ILE A 14 -18.85 -17.48 -34.55
CA ILE A 14 -19.02 -18.74 -33.82
C ILE A 14 -19.17 -18.47 -32.32
N VAL A 15 -18.31 -17.62 -31.74
CA VAL A 15 -18.38 -17.25 -30.32
C VAL A 15 -19.73 -16.58 -30.01
N ALA A 16 -20.16 -15.61 -30.82
CA ALA A 16 -21.43 -14.93 -30.63
C ALA A 16 -22.63 -15.90 -30.71
N LEU A 17 -22.60 -16.86 -31.64
CA LEU A 17 -23.62 -17.90 -31.76
C LEU A 17 -23.66 -18.79 -30.52
N LEU A 18 -22.49 -19.26 -30.04
CA LEU A 18 -22.40 -20.11 -28.85
C LEU A 18 -22.92 -19.39 -27.60
N VAL A 19 -22.54 -18.12 -27.41
CA VAL A 19 -23.03 -17.28 -26.30
C VAL A 19 -24.54 -17.06 -26.40
N GLY A 20 -25.06 -16.77 -27.60
CA GLY A 20 -26.49 -16.60 -27.83
C GLY A 20 -27.30 -17.85 -27.50
N ILE A 21 -26.84 -19.03 -27.93
CA ILE A 21 -27.47 -20.32 -27.62
C ILE A 21 -27.40 -20.60 -26.11
N ALA A 22 -26.27 -20.32 -25.46
CA ALA A 22 -26.11 -20.50 -24.02
C ALA A 22 -27.09 -19.65 -23.21
N VAL A 23 -27.23 -18.36 -23.54
CA VAL A 23 -28.16 -17.44 -22.87
C VAL A 23 -29.61 -17.88 -23.07
N LEU A 24 -30.00 -18.24 -24.30
CA LEU A 24 -31.34 -18.74 -24.58
C LEU A 24 -31.66 -20.03 -23.82
N THR A 25 -30.70 -20.96 -23.74
CA THR A 25 -30.85 -22.21 -22.98
C THR A 25 -30.98 -21.94 -21.49
N LEU A 26 -30.23 -21.00 -20.93
CA LEU A 26 -30.36 -20.60 -19.52
C LEU A 26 -31.73 -19.97 -19.21
N TYR A 27 -32.30 -19.23 -20.17
CA TYR A 27 -33.59 -18.55 -19.99
C TYR A 27 -34.79 -19.47 -20.22
N GLN A 28 -34.74 -20.32 -21.24
CA GLN A 28 -35.86 -21.16 -21.69
C GLN A 28 -35.77 -22.61 -21.20
N GLY A 29 -34.64 -23.01 -20.63
CA GLY A 29 -34.35 -24.39 -20.27
C GLY A 29 -33.81 -25.22 -21.45
N PHE A 30 -33.52 -26.49 -21.17
CA PHE A 30 -33.03 -27.44 -22.18
C PHE A 30 -34.18 -28.00 -23.02
N SER A 31 -33.89 -28.26 -24.30
CA SER A 31 -34.83 -28.98 -25.17
C SER A 31 -35.08 -30.42 -24.68
N GLU A 32 -36.29 -30.93 -24.92
CA GLU A 32 -36.65 -32.32 -24.65
C GLU A 32 -35.98 -33.29 -25.65
N ASP A 33 -35.65 -32.80 -26.85
CA ASP A 33 -34.94 -33.57 -27.86
C ASP A 33 -33.49 -33.82 -27.43
N TYR A 34 -33.15 -35.10 -27.22
CA TYR A 34 -31.81 -35.53 -26.84
C TYR A 34 -30.67 -34.93 -27.70
N PRO A 35 -30.72 -34.96 -29.05
CA PRO A 35 -29.62 -34.40 -29.85
C PRO A 35 -29.48 -32.89 -29.64
N MET A 36 -30.58 -32.15 -29.54
CA MET A 36 -30.57 -30.71 -29.32
C MET A 36 -30.03 -30.37 -27.92
N ARG A 37 -30.44 -31.13 -26.90
CA ARG A 37 -29.96 -30.97 -25.53
C ARG A 37 -28.45 -31.15 -25.40
N LEU A 38 -27.88 -32.11 -26.15
CA LEU A 38 -26.43 -32.31 -26.20
C LEU A 38 -25.70 -31.09 -26.79
N PHE A 39 -26.19 -30.54 -27.90
CA PHE A 39 -25.63 -29.33 -28.50
C PHE A 39 -25.72 -28.11 -27.58
N GLN A 40 -26.87 -27.91 -26.93
CA GLN A 40 -27.06 -26.84 -25.95
C GLN A 40 -26.10 -26.98 -24.76
N GLY A 41 -25.91 -28.21 -24.25
CA GLY A 41 -24.97 -28.48 -23.17
C GLY A 41 -23.53 -28.12 -23.53
N ILE A 42 -23.07 -28.52 -24.73
CA ILE A 42 -21.75 -28.15 -25.24
C ILE A 42 -21.62 -26.63 -25.38
N ALA A 43 -22.65 -25.95 -25.90
CA ALA A 43 -22.64 -24.50 -26.06
C ALA A 43 -22.55 -23.76 -24.72
N VAL A 44 -23.30 -24.20 -23.70
CA VAL A 44 -23.28 -23.60 -22.35
C VAL A 44 -21.92 -23.78 -21.68
N VAL A 45 -21.35 -24.98 -21.71
CA VAL A 45 -20.00 -25.23 -21.17
C VAL A 45 -18.95 -24.38 -21.89
N SER A 46 -19.00 -24.34 -23.23
CA SER A 46 -18.05 -23.55 -24.02
C SER A 46 -18.15 -22.05 -23.72
N ALA A 47 -19.37 -21.52 -23.61
CA ALA A 47 -19.60 -20.13 -23.24
C ALA A 47 -19.07 -19.83 -21.82
N GLY A 48 -19.29 -20.74 -20.86
CA GLY A 48 -18.75 -20.62 -19.51
C GLY A 48 -17.22 -20.54 -19.47
N VAL A 49 -16.53 -21.41 -20.23
CA VAL A 49 -15.06 -21.37 -20.36
C VAL A 49 -14.57 -20.05 -20.96
N LEU A 50 -15.26 -19.52 -21.97
CA LEU A 50 -14.90 -18.23 -22.58
C LEU A 50 -15.07 -17.07 -21.60
N VAL A 51 -16.17 -17.05 -20.82
CA VAL A 51 -16.39 -16.04 -19.77
C VAL A 51 -15.32 -16.14 -18.69
N LEU A 52 -14.99 -17.36 -18.22
CA LEU A 52 -13.95 -17.57 -17.24
C LEU A 52 -12.59 -17.07 -17.75
N ALA A 53 -12.22 -17.40 -18.99
CA ALA A 53 -10.97 -16.94 -19.61
C ALA A 53 -10.93 -15.41 -19.75
N PHE A 54 -12.06 -14.78 -20.07
CA PHE A 54 -12.17 -13.32 -20.15
C PHE A 54 -11.99 -12.67 -18.77
N VAL A 55 -12.65 -13.19 -17.74
CA VAL A 55 -12.50 -12.71 -16.35
C VAL A 55 -11.06 -12.90 -15.87
N MET A 56 -10.47 -14.07 -16.10
CA MET A 56 -9.06 -14.33 -15.79
C MET A 56 -8.14 -13.34 -16.51
N SER A 57 -8.38 -13.04 -17.79
CA SER A 57 -7.61 -12.01 -18.51
C SER A 57 -7.76 -10.61 -17.91
N LEU A 58 -8.92 -10.26 -17.37
CA LEU A 58 -9.15 -8.98 -16.69
C LEU A 58 -8.50 -8.91 -15.31
N VAL A 59 -8.36 -10.04 -14.61
CA VAL A 59 -7.70 -10.12 -13.29
C VAL A 59 -6.19 -10.22 -13.43
N THR A 60 -5.70 -11.05 -14.34
CA THR A 60 -4.26 -11.25 -14.60
C THR A 60 -3.66 -10.09 -15.40
N GLY A 61 -4.41 -9.39 -16.24
CA GLY A 61 -3.92 -8.25 -17.02
C GLY A 61 -3.34 -7.11 -16.16
N PRO A 62 -4.04 -6.66 -15.09
CA PRO A 62 -3.50 -5.71 -14.11
C PRO A 62 -2.31 -6.25 -13.30
N LEU A 63 -2.27 -7.56 -13.02
CA LEU A 63 -1.12 -8.21 -12.35
C LEU A 63 0.10 -8.34 -13.30
N ALA A 64 -0.12 -8.35 -14.61
CA ALA A 64 0.93 -8.34 -15.64
C ALA A 64 1.59 -6.96 -15.82
N GLY A 65 1.37 -6.02 -14.89
CA GLY A 65 2.24 -4.87 -14.67
C GLY A 65 3.64 -5.24 -14.17
N TRP A 66 3.93 -6.53 -13.96
CA TRP A 66 5.28 -7.06 -13.85
C TRP A 66 6.01 -6.88 -15.20
N ARG A 67 6.61 -5.70 -15.38
CA ARG A 67 7.71 -5.51 -16.31
C ARG A 67 8.82 -6.43 -15.83
N ASP A 68 9.26 -7.33 -16.70
CA ASP A 68 10.56 -7.98 -16.57
C ASP A 68 11.59 -6.86 -16.34
N PRO A 69 12.29 -6.82 -15.19
CA PRO A 69 13.27 -5.78 -14.96
C PRO A 69 14.44 -6.01 -15.91
N GLU A 70 14.64 -4.99 -16.75
CA GLU A 70 15.95 -4.42 -17.04
C GLU A 70 16.83 -5.18 -18.05
N THR A 71 17.12 -4.49 -19.15
CA THR A 71 18.11 -4.91 -20.15
C THR A 71 19.41 -5.32 -19.47
N ASP A 72 20.11 -6.33 -20.01
CA ASP A 72 21.39 -6.84 -19.46
C ASP A 72 22.36 -5.71 -19.03
N GLU A 73 22.39 -4.58 -19.76
CA GLU A 73 23.20 -3.39 -19.41
C GLU A 73 22.88 -2.75 -18.04
N GLU A 74 21.62 -2.71 -17.65
CA GLU A 74 21.18 -2.07 -16.41
C GLU A 74 21.36 -3.04 -15.22
N PHE A 75 21.16 -4.34 -15.46
CA PHE A 75 21.56 -5.41 -14.54
C PHE A 75 23.08 -5.42 -14.31
N ASP A 76 23.88 -5.34 -15.38
CA ASP A 76 25.33 -5.26 -15.31
C ASP A 76 25.77 -4.00 -14.55
N ALA A 77 25.10 -2.86 -14.76
CA ALA A 77 25.35 -1.63 -14.01
C ALA A 77 25.00 -1.75 -12.51
N LEU A 78 23.97 -2.53 -12.18
CA LEU A 78 23.58 -2.87 -10.80
C LEU A 78 24.62 -3.78 -10.14
N VAL A 79 25.11 -4.80 -10.86
CA VAL A 79 26.18 -5.69 -10.41
C VAL A 79 27.46 -4.90 -10.17
N ASP A 80 27.89 -4.06 -11.12
CA ASP A 80 29.08 -3.22 -10.98
C ASP A 80 28.99 -2.24 -9.80
N ARG A 81 27.79 -1.69 -9.56
CA ARG A 81 27.51 -0.87 -8.38
C ARG A 81 27.65 -1.69 -7.10
N SER A 82 27.08 -2.90 -7.07
CA SER A 82 27.15 -3.78 -5.91
C SER A 82 28.59 -4.23 -5.61
N GLU A 83 29.38 -4.56 -6.63
CA GLU A 83 30.78 -4.95 -6.48
C GLU A 83 31.66 -3.79 -6.01
N ARG A 84 31.38 -2.56 -6.47
CA ARG A 84 32.07 -1.36 -5.99
C ARG A 84 31.79 -1.12 -4.51
N LEU A 85 30.52 -1.17 -4.09
CA LEU A 85 30.13 -1.05 -2.68
C LEU A 85 30.77 -2.14 -1.82
N ALA A 86 30.79 -3.38 -2.30
CA ALA A 86 31.43 -4.49 -1.60
C ALA A 86 32.94 -4.32 -1.46
N ARG A 87 33.61 -3.75 -2.47
CA ARG A 87 35.06 -3.45 -2.45
C ARG A 87 35.39 -2.27 -1.54
N GLU A 88 34.49 -1.31 -1.44
CA GLU A 88 34.57 -0.15 -0.55
C GLU A 88 34.19 -0.49 0.89
N GLY A 89 33.70 -1.71 1.17
CA GLY A 89 33.18 -2.11 2.49
C GLY A 89 31.81 -1.51 2.81
N SER A 90 31.31 -0.63 1.95
CA SER A 90 30.06 0.11 2.10
C SER A 90 28.84 -0.74 1.75
N TRP A 91 28.62 -1.82 2.50
CA TRP A 91 27.31 -2.47 2.53
C TRP A 91 26.44 -1.72 3.51
N GLY A 92 25.94 -0.54 3.10
CA GLY A 92 24.98 0.22 3.91
C GLY A 92 25.36 0.24 5.39
N GLU A 93 26.52 0.81 5.71
CA GLU A 93 26.77 1.35 7.04
C GLU A 93 25.87 2.59 7.22
N ALA A 94 24.56 2.39 7.13
CA ALA A 94 23.65 3.04 8.05
C ALA A 94 23.75 2.18 9.32
N ASP A 95 24.79 2.50 10.09
CA ASP A 95 24.86 2.30 11.52
C ASP A 95 24.46 0.93 12.07
N ASP A 96 25.30 -0.10 11.89
CA ASP A 96 25.36 -1.19 12.88
C ASP A 96 26.13 -0.75 14.15
N ASP A 97 26.65 0.50 14.14
CA ASP A 97 27.21 1.21 15.29
C ASP A 97 26.15 2.04 16.07
N LEU A 98 24.88 2.12 15.61
CA LEU A 98 23.77 2.76 16.35
C LEU A 98 23.19 1.84 17.44
N TYR A 99 24.08 1.09 18.10
CA TYR A 99 23.89 0.54 19.44
C TYR A 99 25.10 0.85 20.32
N GLY A 100 25.81 1.94 20.04
CA GLY A 100 26.94 2.44 20.81
C GLY A 100 26.73 3.86 21.28
N ASP A 101 26.45 4.00 22.58
CA ASP A 101 26.68 5.17 23.44
C ASP A 101 25.98 6.50 23.10
N ASP A 102 25.35 7.06 24.13
CA ASP A 102 24.53 8.27 24.17
C ASP A 102 25.29 9.59 23.88
N ASP A 103 26.00 9.74 22.75
CA ASP A 103 26.56 11.02 22.29
C ASP A 103 25.93 11.43 20.95
N TYR A 104 24.68 11.88 21.02
CA TYR A 104 24.09 12.70 19.97
C TYR A 104 24.76 14.07 20.01
N ASP A 105 25.52 14.43 18.96
CA ASP A 105 25.94 15.82 18.77
C ASP A 105 24.68 16.67 18.53
N GLU A 106 24.12 17.22 19.62
CA GLU A 106 22.93 18.08 19.60
C GLU A 106 23.12 19.31 18.70
N ASP A 107 24.38 19.67 18.42
CA ASP A 107 24.80 20.73 17.51
C ASP A 107 24.59 20.42 16.01
N LEU A 108 24.36 19.16 15.63
CA LEU A 108 24.15 18.73 14.23
C LEU A 108 22.69 18.39 13.89
N PHE A 109 21.79 18.40 14.88
CA PHE A 109 20.38 18.09 14.66
C PHE A 109 19.67 19.19 13.86
N ASP A 110 19.20 18.87 12.65
CA ASP A 110 18.40 19.76 11.82
C ASP A 110 16.98 19.19 11.60
N PRO A 111 15.95 19.71 12.30
CA PRO A 111 14.59 19.20 12.15
C PRO A 111 14.00 19.42 10.75
N TRP A 112 14.60 20.27 9.91
CA TRP A 112 14.21 20.45 8.52
C TRP A 112 14.71 19.34 7.60
N ASN A 113 15.71 18.55 8.04
CA ASN A 113 16.09 17.30 7.42
C ASN A 113 15.04 16.21 7.72
N GLU A 114 14.75 15.40 6.71
CA GLU A 114 13.79 14.30 6.85
C GLU A 114 14.21 13.25 7.86
N GLU A 115 15.49 12.88 7.86
CA GLU A 115 16.06 11.83 8.68
C GLU A 115 16.05 12.22 10.16
N ASP A 116 16.48 13.44 10.46
CA ASP A 116 16.44 14.01 11.81
C ASP A 116 15.01 14.11 12.33
N PHE A 117 14.06 14.54 11.50
CA PHE A 117 12.65 14.53 11.88
C PHE A 117 12.14 13.11 12.16
N GLN A 118 12.54 12.12 11.35
CA GLN A 118 12.19 10.72 11.61
C GLN A 118 12.79 10.23 12.94
N THR A 119 13.99 10.66 13.30
CA THR A 119 14.59 10.37 14.61
C THR A 119 13.77 10.94 15.76
N VAL A 120 13.22 12.16 15.61
CA VAL A 120 12.26 12.71 16.60
C VAL A 120 11.02 11.83 16.72
N VAL A 121 10.46 11.39 15.60
CA VAL A 121 9.28 10.49 15.62
C VAL A 121 9.61 9.14 16.27
N ARG A 122 10.80 8.58 16.03
CA ARG A 122 11.26 7.34 16.67
C ARG A 122 11.37 7.49 18.18
N ARG A 123 12.04 8.54 18.66
CA ARG A 123 12.10 8.84 20.11
C ARG A 123 10.72 9.02 20.73
N ALA A 124 9.81 9.69 20.02
CA ALA A 124 8.44 9.86 20.48
C ALA A 124 7.69 8.52 20.63
N ILE A 125 8.03 7.50 19.83
CA ILE A 125 7.51 6.13 19.96
C ILE A 125 8.13 5.44 21.18
N ASP A 126 9.44 5.56 21.38
CA ASP A 126 10.17 4.95 22.50
C ASP A 126 9.74 5.51 23.87
N GLU A 127 9.29 6.76 23.91
CA GLU A 127 8.75 7.44 25.10
C GLU A 127 7.28 7.11 25.40
N LEU A 128 6.64 6.26 24.60
CA LEU A 128 5.26 5.85 24.87
C LEU A 128 5.20 4.90 26.07
N PRO A 129 4.15 5.01 26.92
CA PRO A 129 3.87 3.99 27.92
C PRO A 129 3.78 2.59 27.30
N LEU A 130 4.27 1.57 28.01
CA LEU A 130 4.33 0.16 27.54
C LEU A 130 2.98 -0.37 27.03
N GLU A 131 1.88 0.12 27.59
CA GLU A 131 0.51 -0.22 27.21
C GLU A 131 0.19 0.14 25.74
N PHE A 132 0.82 1.19 25.21
CA PHE A 132 0.65 1.66 23.84
C PHE A 132 1.49 0.92 22.80
N HIS A 133 2.64 0.33 23.20
CA HIS A 133 3.50 -0.40 22.26
C HIS A 133 2.78 -1.60 21.62
N ARG A 134 1.88 -2.28 22.35
CA ARG A 134 1.07 -3.37 21.77
C ARG A 134 0.08 -2.88 20.73
N ALA A 135 -0.47 -1.68 20.91
CA ALA A 135 -1.40 -1.09 19.95
C ALA A 135 -0.72 -0.74 18.62
N LEU A 136 0.61 -0.55 18.62
CA LEU A 136 1.38 -0.22 17.43
C LEU A 136 1.87 -1.45 16.64
N GLU A 137 1.72 -2.68 17.15
CA GLU A 137 2.26 -3.91 16.52
C GLU A 137 1.78 -4.09 15.07
N HIS A 138 0.59 -3.58 14.73
CA HIS A 138 -0.01 -3.69 13.41
C HIS A 138 -0.24 -2.32 12.73
N VAL A 139 0.32 -1.24 13.28
CA VAL A 139 0.08 0.13 12.81
C VAL A 139 1.37 0.73 12.26
N ALA A 140 1.38 1.07 10.98
CA ALA A 140 2.52 1.74 10.36
C ALA A 140 2.54 3.23 10.74
N ILE A 141 3.68 3.75 11.20
CA ILE A 141 3.88 5.19 11.41
C ILE A 141 4.60 5.77 10.19
N VAL A 142 4.00 6.79 9.56
CA VAL A 142 4.47 7.36 8.30
C VAL A 142 4.66 8.87 8.43
N VAL A 143 5.82 9.39 8.05
CA VAL A 143 6.05 10.83 7.95
C VAL A 143 5.61 11.34 6.57
N SER A 144 4.95 12.50 6.51
CA SER A 144 4.46 13.10 5.25
C SER A 144 4.44 14.63 5.32
N ASP A 145 4.52 15.30 4.16
CA ASP A 145 4.33 16.76 4.03
C ASP A 145 2.91 17.14 3.56
N GLY A 146 1.93 16.28 3.81
CA GLY A 146 0.54 16.48 3.39
C GLY A 146 -0.31 17.33 4.35
N GLY A 147 0.24 17.80 5.45
CA GLY A 147 -0.49 18.36 6.59
C GLY A 147 -1.26 19.60 6.24
N ARG A 148 -0.68 20.52 5.45
CA ARG A 148 -1.37 21.77 5.05
C ARG A 148 -2.68 21.53 4.32
N ARG A 149 -2.76 20.47 3.50
CA ARG A 149 -3.99 20.11 2.77
C ARG A 149 -5.05 19.49 3.69
N ARG A 150 -4.61 18.82 4.76
CA ARG A 150 -5.46 18.16 5.74
C ARG A 150 -5.86 19.07 6.89
N GLY A 151 -5.10 20.15 7.14
CA GLY A 151 -5.26 21.02 8.30
C GLY A 151 -4.94 20.32 9.61
N ALA A 152 -4.01 19.35 9.62
CA ALA A 152 -3.74 18.50 10.78
C ALA A 152 -2.22 18.27 10.96
N TYR A 153 -1.80 18.01 12.20
CA TYR A 153 -0.43 17.60 12.53
C TYR A 153 -0.23 16.08 12.47
N GLY A 154 -1.31 15.33 12.67
CA GLY A 154 -1.34 13.88 12.59
C GLY A 154 -2.65 13.42 11.98
N LEU A 155 -2.71 12.16 11.53
CA LEU A 155 -3.94 11.51 11.13
C LEU A 155 -3.81 9.99 11.23
N TYR A 156 -4.66 9.38 12.04
CA TYR A 156 -4.92 7.94 11.94
C TYR A 156 -5.77 7.62 10.70
N HIS A 157 -5.31 6.64 9.92
CA HIS A 157 -5.99 6.09 8.75
C HIS A 157 -6.10 4.57 8.92
N GLY A 158 -7.28 4.11 9.34
CA GLY A 158 -7.59 2.70 9.52
C GLY A 158 -8.76 2.24 8.69
N ASP A 159 -8.92 0.92 8.62
CA ASP A 159 -9.98 0.25 7.87
C ASP A 159 -11.36 0.53 8.49
N THR A 160 -12.10 1.47 7.91
CA THR A 160 -13.54 1.49 8.07
C THR A 160 -14.11 0.35 7.23
N VAL A 161 -14.80 -0.62 7.88
CA VAL A 161 -15.67 -1.77 7.44
C VAL A 161 -15.96 -1.99 5.93
N ALA A 162 -15.84 -0.98 5.08
CA ALA A 162 -15.92 -0.99 3.63
C ALA A 162 -14.58 -1.04 2.86
N ARG A 163 -13.38 -1.13 3.51
CA ARG A 163 -12.07 -1.12 2.82
C ARG A 163 -11.14 -2.26 3.24
N ASP A 164 -11.61 -3.47 2.99
CA ASP A 164 -10.83 -4.71 3.14
C ASP A 164 -9.47 -4.62 2.42
N GLY A 165 -8.37 -4.49 3.17
CA GLY A 165 -7.01 -4.74 2.67
C GLY A 165 -5.92 -3.66 2.86
N PHE A 166 -6.15 -2.58 3.60
CA PHE A 166 -5.06 -1.64 3.93
C PHE A 166 -4.66 -1.73 5.41
N ALA A 167 -3.36 -1.91 5.67
CA ALA A 167 -2.82 -1.83 7.03
C ALA A 167 -3.08 -0.44 7.62
N ASP A 168 -3.47 -0.44 8.88
CA ASP A 168 -3.64 0.75 9.68
C ASP A 168 -2.36 1.58 9.68
N ARG A 169 -2.52 2.90 9.59
CA ARG A 169 -1.38 3.81 9.65
C ARG A 169 -1.68 5.07 10.44
N ILE A 170 -0.68 5.55 11.15
CA ILE A 170 -0.65 6.89 11.73
C ILE A 170 0.27 7.73 10.85
N ILE A 171 -0.26 8.81 10.29
CA ILE A 171 0.50 9.76 9.48
C ILE A 171 0.89 10.93 10.37
N ILE A 172 2.18 11.24 10.47
CA ILE A 172 2.70 12.44 11.13
C ILE A 172 3.08 13.47 10.05
N TYR A 173 2.52 14.67 10.14
CA TYR A 173 2.68 15.71 9.13
C TYR A 173 3.81 16.69 9.47
N ARG A 174 5.00 16.40 8.93
CA ARG A 174 6.22 17.19 9.11
C ARG A 174 6.03 18.65 8.69
N ASP A 175 5.45 18.90 7.53
CA ASP A 175 5.28 20.24 6.96
C ASP A 175 4.51 21.22 7.85
N THR A 176 3.50 20.74 8.58
CA THR A 176 2.72 21.54 9.54
C THR A 176 3.37 21.63 10.89
N LEU A 177 4.00 20.55 11.37
CA LEU A 177 4.72 20.54 12.64
C LEU A 177 5.93 21.47 12.61
N LEU A 178 6.74 21.41 11.54
CA LEU A 178 7.88 22.32 11.36
C LEU A 178 7.44 23.77 11.17
N ARG A 179 6.34 24.01 10.45
CA ARG A 179 5.81 25.37 10.26
C ARG A 179 5.49 26.04 11.59
N ASP A 180 4.85 25.30 12.50
CA ASP A 180 4.30 25.88 13.72
C ASP A 180 5.24 25.75 14.92
N PHE A 181 6.13 24.74 14.93
CA PHE A 181 6.99 24.42 16.07
C PHE A 181 8.48 24.26 15.73
N GLY A 182 8.87 24.27 14.45
CA GLY A 182 10.26 24.05 14.01
C GLY A 182 11.25 25.16 14.37
N HIS A 183 10.81 26.19 15.11
CA HIS A 183 11.65 27.25 15.66
C HIS A 183 12.24 26.89 17.04
N ASP A 184 11.72 25.85 17.68
CA ASP A 184 12.18 25.35 18.98
C ASP A 184 12.14 23.81 18.96
N THR A 185 13.34 23.20 19.01
CA THR A 185 13.52 21.75 18.91
C THR A 185 12.82 20.99 20.03
N GLU A 186 12.85 21.50 21.26
CA GLU A 186 12.22 20.82 22.40
C GLU A 186 10.70 20.91 22.32
N LEU A 187 10.19 22.07 21.91
CA LEU A 187 8.77 22.24 21.65
C LEU A 187 8.28 21.33 20.51
N LEU A 188 9.06 21.21 19.43
CA LEU A 188 8.77 20.31 18.32
C LEU A 188 8.69 18.85 18.78
N LYS A 189 9.70 18.38 19.53
CA LYS A 189 9.74 17.01 20.09
C LYS A 189 8.48 16.75 20.94
N ALA A 190 8.18 17.64 21.89
CA ALA A 190 7.01 17.52 22.75
C ALA A 190 5.69 17.46 21.94
N GLN A 191 5.60 18.27 20.88
CA GLN A 191 4.41 18.32 20.05
C GLN A 191 4.26 17.09 19.14
N VAL A 192 5.36 16.52 18.65
CA VAL A 192 5.35 15.23 17.93
C VAL A 192 4.84 14.13 18.86
N THR A 193 5.37 14.01 20.07
CA THR A 193 4.91 13.03 21.07
C THR A 193 3.43 13.21 21.42
N ARG A 194 2.99 14.45 21.62
CA ARG A 194 1.56 14.76 21.87
C ARG A 194 0.67 14.35 20.70
N THR A 195 1.08 14.64 19.48
CA THR A 195 0.33 14.31 18.27
C THR A 195 0.21 12.80 18.12
N LEU A 196 1.31 12.06 18.27
CA LEU A 196 1.33 10.61 18.20
C LEU A 196 0.40 9.98 19.25
N ARG A 197 0.46 10.45 20.50
CA ARG A 197 -0.44 10.00 21.58
C ARG A 197 -1.90 10.27 21.26
N HIS A 198 -2.21 11.42 20.67
CA HIS A 198 -3.57 11.78 20.29
C HIS A 198 -4.14 10.85 19.20
N GLU A 199 -3.38 10.63 18.12
CA GLU A 199 -3.80 9.73 17.04
C GLU A 199 -3.95 8.29 17.52
N LEU A 200 -3.07 7.84 18.42
CA LEU A 200 -3.15 6.49 19.00
C LEU A 200 -4.35 6.33 19.95
N ALA A 201 -4.65 7.35 20.76
CA ALA A 201 -5.85 7.34 21.61
C ALA A 201 -7.13 7.27 20.78
N HIS A 202 -7.21 8.01 19.67
CA HIS A 202 -8.33 7.94 18.72
C HIS A 202 -8.46 6.56 18.09
N HIS A 203 -7.35 5.92 17.70
CA HIS A 203 -7.36 4.55 17.19
C HIS A 203 -7.94 3.56 18.22
N LEU A 204 -7.60 3.71 19.50
CA LEU A 204 -8.10 2.86 20.59
C LEU A 204 -9.55 3.15 20.99
N GLY A 205 -10.20 4.15 20.38
CA GLY A 205 -11.56 4.56 20.68
C GLY A 205 -11.70 5.33 21.99
N TRP A 206 -10.64 5.97 22.47
CA TRP A 206 -10.67 6.86 23.63
C TRP A 206 -11.00 8.29 23.19
N ASP A 207 -12.07 8.85 23.77
CA ASP A 207 -12.49 10.24 23.51
C ASP A 207 -11.59 11.26 24.26
N GLU A 208 -11.72 12.56 23.96
CA GLU A 208 -10.93 13.67 24.52
C GLU A 208 -10.85 13.69 26.07
N ASP A 209 -11.81 13.07 26.76
CA ASP A 209 -11.84 12.91 28.22
C ASP A 209 -10.96 11.76 28.76
N GLY A 210 -10.64 10.74 27.96
CA GLY A 210 -9.77 9.62 28.35
C GLY A 210 -8.28 10.00 28.42
N VAL A 211 -7.91 11.06 27.69
CA VAL A 211 -6.53 11.57 27.57
C VAL A 211 -6.03 12.21 28.88
N ARG A 212 -6.94 12.78 29.70
CA ARG A 212 -6.60 13.39 31.02
C ARG A 212 -6.35 12.36 32.13
N GLY A 213 -6.76 11.11 31.96
CA GLY A 213 -6.62 10.05 32.97
C GLY A 213 -5.22 9.40 33.05
N LEU A 214 -4.36 9.66 32.07
CA LEU A 214 -3.03 9.04 31.91
C LEU A 214 -1.86 10.01 32.21
N GLY A 215 -2.15 11.18 32.79
CA GLY A 215 -1.13 12.15 33.20
C GLY A 215 -0.57 13.01 32.06
N LEU A 216 -1.46 13.51 31.19
CA LEU A 216 -1.18 14.61 30.25
C LEU A 216 -1.61 15.96 30.84
#